data_AF-A0A084WCJ1-F1
#
_entry.id   AF-A0A084WCJ1-F1
#
_cell.length_a   1.000
_cell.length_b   1.000
_cell.length_c   1.000
_cell.angle_alpha   90.00
_cell.angle_beta   90.00
_cell.angle_gamma   90.00
#
_symmetry.space_group_name_H-M   'P 1'
#
loop_
_entity.id
_entity.type
_entity.pdbx_description
1 polymer ?
#
loop_
_entity_poly.entity_id
_entity_poly.type
_entity_poly.pdbx_seq_one_letter_code
_entity_poly.pdbx_strand_id
1 'polypeptide(L)'
;MSEMNIDHKLKLRSKKGQLPFVEVNGEEIADSTIIMTELAQRFEKDLDVALTQEQRNIAHAMISMLENHLVWVVLSWRIKNTEQMLKGYKINLQHALGSRLPNALLNFFFKFQFSRKGAKKVKAQGLGVHKPEEIEEFGRKDLKVLSELLADKPFFFGDEPTTLDCVAFSVLAQIHFILDEVKYGLKEFMQENCPNLVGHVSRIKERCFPDWEDICTKLDLNAHIPKPEPETKENKEGADTEKTAEQDKNESEKELEKDNSNEKTEKKEEKTEKVEENKEKEEAAAK
;
A
#
# COMPACT_ATOMS: atom_id res chain seq x y z
N MET A 1 -19.78 -17.67 -1.26
CA MET A 1 -18.73 -17.30 -2.24
C MET A 1 -17.41 -17.57 -1.54
N SER A 2 -16.52 -18.37 -2.12
CA SER A 2 -15.19 -18.57 -1.54
C SER A 2 -14.25 -17.52 -2.12
N GLU A 3 -13.74 -16.63 -1.27
CA GLU A 3 -12.70 -15.68 -1.63
C GLU A 3 -11.37 -16.14 -1.03
N MET A 4 -10.28 -15.93 -1.78
CA MET A 4 -8.93 -16.29 -1.37
C MET A 4 -7.98 -15.15 -1.72
N ASN A 5 -7.28 -14.65 -0.71
CA ASN A 5 -6.22 -13.68 -0.87
C ASN A 5 -4.94 -14.38 -1.33
N ILE A 6 -4.26 -13.77 -2.31
CA ILE A 6 -2.97 -14.25 -2.80
C ILE A 6 -1.88 -13.29 -2.32
N ASP A 7 -0.90 -13.81 -1.59
CA ASP A 7 0.27 -13.01 -1.21
C ASP A 7 1.05 -12.66 -2.49
N HIS A 8 1.09 -11.37 -2.80
CA HIS A 8 1.75 -10.91 -4.00
C HIS A 8 3.29 -10.94 -3.90
N LYS A 9 3.87 -11.16 -2.70
CA LYS A 9 5.33 -11.24 -2.44
C LYS A 9 6.16 -10.13 -3.09
N LEU A 10 5.57 -8.93 -3.17
CA LEU A 10 6.07 -7.77 -3.94
C LEU A 10 6.41 -8.03 -5.43
N LYS A 11 6.03 -9.18 -6.00
CA LYS A 11 6.31 -9.61 -7.38
C LYS A 11 5.07 -9.71 -8.26
N LEU A 12 3.97 -10.27 -7.74
CA LEU A 12 2.71 -10.41 -8.48
C LEU A 12 2.03 -9.05 -8.68
N ARG A 13 1.57 -8.81 -9.89
CA ARG A 13 0.86 -7.62 -10.36
C ARG A 13 -0.16 -8.05 -11.40
N SER A 14 -1.16 -7.22 -11.64
CA SER A 14 -2.06 -7.40 -12.79
C SER A 14 -1.30 -7.37 -14.10
N LYS A 15 -1.95 -7.73 -15.21
CA LYS A 15 -1.45 -7.54 -16.58
C LYS A 15 -1.09 -6.07 -16.88
N LYS A 16 -1.68 -5.12 -16.15
CA LYS A 16 -1.37 -3.68 -16.22
C LYS A 16 -0.23 -3.25 -15.28
N GLY A 17 0.36 -4.17 -14.52
CA GLY A 17 1.40 -3.86 -13.54
C GLY A 17 0.87 -3.20 -12.25
N GLN A 18 -0.45 -3.23 -12.01
CA GLN A 18 -1.11 -2.52 -10.90
C GLN A 18 -1.46 -3.45 -9.74
N LEU A 19 -1.59 -2.85 -8.55
CA LEU A 19 -2.28 -3.41 -7.38
C LEU A 19 -3.25 -2.35 -6.85
N PRO A 20 -4.39 -2.74 -6.26
CA PRO A 20 -4.89 -4.11 -6.18
C PRO A 20 -5.42 -4.62 -7.54
N PHE A 21 -5.57 -5.94 -7.64
CA PHE A 21 -6.35 -6.61 -8.69
C PHE A 21 -7.06 -7.83 -8.09
N VAL A 22 -8.13 -8.27 -8.73
CA VAL A 22 -8.89 -9.48 -8.38
C VAL A 22 -9.11 -10.34 -9.60
N GLU A 23 -9.39 -11.62 -9.39
CA GLU A 23 -9.90 -12.51 -10.43
C GLU A 23 -11.32 -12.93 -10.06
N VAL A 24 -12.28 -12.62 -10.93
CA VAL A 24 -13.69 -12.94 -10.73
C VAL A 24 -14.15 -13.83 -11.88
N ASN A 25 -14.47 -15.10 -11.59
CA ASN A 25 -14.88 -16.09 -12.59
C ASN A 25 -13.89 -16.23 -13.77
N GLY A 26 -12.58 -16.18 -13.49
CA GLY A 26 -11.52 -16.28 -14.51
C GLY A 26 -11.17 -14.97 -15.21
N GLU A 27 -11.83 -13.87 -14.86
CA GLU A 27 -11.56 -12.54 -15.43
C GLU A 27 -10.73 -11.69 -14.45
N GLU A 28 -9.58 -11.21 -14.91
CA GLU A 28 -8.73 -10.30 -14.14
C GLU A 28 -9.24 -8.86 -14.22
N ILE A 29 -9.50 -8.26 -13.06
CA ILE A 29 -9.94 -6.86 -12.93
C ILE A 29 -8.90 -6.14 -12.07
N ALA A 30 -8.28 -5.10 -12.63
CA ALA A 30 -7.27 -4.28 -11.96
C ALA A 30 -7.78 -2.86 -11.74
N ASP A 31 -7.18 -2.16 -10.78
CA ASP A 31 -7.58 -0.82 -10.27
C ASP A 31 -8.75 -0.89 -9.28
N SER A 32 -8.58 -0.33 -8.08
CA SER A 32 -9.57 -0.42 -7.00
C SER A 32 -10.93 0.18 -7.37
N THR A 33 -10.96 1.30 -8.09
CA THR A 33 -12.22 1.96 -8.49
C THR A 33 -12.97 1.12 -9.52
N ILE A 34 -12.23 0.54 -10.48
CA ILE A 34 -12.81 -0.37 -11.48
C ILE A 34 -13.31 -1.64 -10.80
N ILE A 35 -12.53 -2.24 -9.91
CA ILE A 35 -12.92 -3.42 -9.13
C ILE A 35 -14.22 -3.15 -8.36
N MET A 36 -14.28 -2.06 -7.61
CA MET A 36 -15.49 -1.71 -6.85
C MET A 36 -16.71 -1.54 -7.76
N THR A 37 -16.54 -0.87 -8.91
CA THR A 37 -17.62 -0.63 -9.88
C THR A 37 -18.14 -1.94 -10.48
N GLU A 38 -17.23 -2.81 -10.94
CA GLU A 38 -17.57 -4.12 -11.51
C GLU A 38 -18.25 -5.03 -10.50
N LEU A 39 -17.75 -5.09 -9.26
CA LEU A 39 -18.36 -5.89 -8.21
C LEU A 39 -19.73 -5.36 -7.81
N ALA A 40 -19.89 -4.03 -7.70
CA ALA A 40 -21.17 -3.40 -7.41
C ALA A 40 -22.22 -3.73 -8.48
N GLN A 41 -21.82 -3.70 -9.76
CA GLN A 41 -22.70 -4.07 -10.87
C GLN A 41 -23.03 -5.56 -10.87
N ARG A 42 -22.03 -6.45 -10.73
CA ARG A 42 -22.22 -7.91 -10.77
C ARG A 42 -23.08 -8.45 -9.63
N PHE A 43 -23.00 -7.82 -8.46
CA PHE A 43 -23.72 -8.27 -7.26
C PHE A 43 -24.90 -7.39 -6.88
N GLU A 44 -25.22 -6.37 -7.69
CA GLU A 44 -26.31 -5.42 -7.44
C GLU A 44 -26.19 -4.76 -6.06
N LYS A 45 -24.96 -4.31 -5.73
CA LYS A 45 -24.59 -3.68 -4.46
C LYS A 45 -23.89 -2.35 -4.69
N ASP A 46 -24.68 -1.32 -4.98
CA ASP A 46 -24.19 0.06 -4.99
C ASP A 46 -24.22 0.64 -3.55
N LEU A 47 -23.02 0.90 -2.99
CA LEU A 47 -22.86 1.52 -1.67
C LEU A 47 -23.34 2.98 -1.64
N ASP A 48 -23.36 3.64 -2.79
CA ASP A 48 -23.69 5.05 -2.90
C ASP A 48 -25.14 5.27 -3.32
N VAL A 49 -25.96 4.22 -3.43
CA VAL A 49 -27.34 4.28 -3.97
C VAL A 49 -28.20 5.32 -3.27
N ALA A 50 -28.04 5.50 -1.96
CA ALA A 50 -28.83 6.43 -1.15
C ALA A 50 -28.32 7.88 -1.22
N LEU A 51 -27.18 8.14 -1.86
CA LEU A 51 -26.58 9.47 -1.90
C LEU A 51 -27.31 10.42 -2.85
N THR A 52 -27.56 11.63 -2.36
CA THR A 52 -27.98 12.76 -3.19
C THR A 52 -26.85 13.18 -4.14
N GLN A 53 -27.18 13.92 -5.20
CA GLN A 53 -26.17 14.42 -6.13
C GLN A 53 -25.13 15.31 -5.44
N GLU A 54 -25.55 16.11 -4.46
CA GLU A 54 -24.65 16.94 -3.66
C GLU A 54 -23.67 16.07 -2.86
N GLN A 55 -24.17 15.04 -2.18
CA GLN A 55 -23.33 14.10 -1.42
C GLN A 55 -22.35 13.36 -2.33
N ARG A 56 -22.76 12.96 -3.53
CA ARG A 56 -21.86 12.35 -4.53
C ARG A 56 -20.73 13.28 -4.95
N ASN A 57 -21.02 14.57 -5.13
CA ASN A 57 -19.99 15.56 -5.46
C ASN A 57 -18.99 15.75 -4.30
N ILE A 58 -19.50 15.80 -3.06
CA ILE A 58 -18.66 15.87 -1.85
C ILE A 58 -17.81 14.60 -1.73
N ALA A 59 -18.40 13.42 -1.93
CA ALA A 59 -17.70 12.14 -1.90
C ALA A 59 -16.54 12.11 -2.88
N HIS A 60 -16.78 12.53 -4.13
CA HIS A 60 -15.75 12.61 -5.16
C HIS A 60 -14.59 13.54 -4.76
N ALA A 61 -14.89 14.72 -4.21
CA ALA A 61 -13.86 15.66 -3.77
C ALA A 61 -13.01 15.09 -2.61
N MET A 62 -13.66 14.44 -1.63
CA MET A 62 -12.98 13.85 -0.48
C MET A 62 -12.16 12.62 -0.85
N ILE A 63 -12.68 11.74 -1.72
CA ILE A 63 -11.93 10.60 -2.27
C ILE A 63 -10.70 11.13 -3.03
N SER A 64 -10.87 12.16 -3.87
CA SER A 64 -9.76 12.77 -4.59
C SER A 64 -8.69 13.33 -3.65
N MET A 65 -9.07 13.97 -2.54
CA MET A 65 -8.14 14.44 -1.52
C MET A 65 -7.42 13.27 -0.84
N LEU A 66 -8.14 12.22 -0.45
CA LEU A 66 -7.57 11.03 0.17
C LEU A 66 -6.52 10.36 -0.73
N GLU A 67 -6.84 10.15 -2.00
CA GLU A 67 -6.02 9.40 -2.97
C GLU A 67 -4.90 10.23 -3.61
N ASN A 68 -5.08 11.54 -3.76
CA ASN A 68 -4.10 12.40 -4.45
C ASN A 68 -3.35 13.35 -3.52
N HIS A 69 -3.72 13.41 -2.23
CA HIS A 69 -3.05 14.25 -1.25
C HIS A 69 -2.67 13.49 0.03
N LEU A 70 -3.64 13.05 0.84
CA LEU A 70 -3.34 12.44 2.15
C LEU A 70 -2.50 11.18 2.05
N VAL A 71 -2.78 10.29 1.09
CA VAL A 71 -1.97 9.07 0.89
C VAL A 71 -0.51 9.39 0.53
N TRP A 72 -0.26 10.51 -0.16
CA TRP A 72 1.08 10.96 -0.50
C TRP A 72 1.82 11.54 0.70
N VAL A 73 1.10 12.18 1.62
CA VAL A 73 1.64 12.58 2.94
C VAL A 73 2.07 11.34 3.73
N VAL A 74 1.20 10.32 3.82
CA VAL A 74 1.51 9.04 4.47
C VAL A 74 2.73 8.38 3.80
N LEU A 75 2.76 8.32 2.46
CA LEU A 75 3.88 7.75 1.72
C LEU A 75 5.19 8.51 1.95
N SER A 76 5.15 9.84 1.97
CA SER A 76 6.31 10.69 2.29
C SER A 76 6.88 10.36 3.66
N TRP A 77 6.02 10.19 4.67
CA TRP A 77 6.45 9.75 6.00
C TRP A 77 7.09 8.34 5.95
N ARG A 78 6.48 7.37 5.26
CA ARG A 78 7.01 5.99 5.14
C ARG A 78 8.38 5.93 4.48
N ILE A 79 8.61 6.78 3.47
CA ILE A 79 9.87 6.88 2.73
C ILE A 79 10.99 7.45 3.59
N LYS A 80 10.69 8.50 4.37
CA LYS A 80 11.66 9.14 5.27
C LYS A 80 11.92 8.31 6.53
N ASN A 81 10.92 7.57 7.00
CA ASN A 81 10.94 6.81 8.25
C ASN A 81 10.83 5.30 7.99
N THR A 82 11.57 4.77 7.01
CA THR A 82 11.39 3.38 6.54
C THR A 82 11.64 2.33 7.64
N GLU A 83 12.60 2.55 8.53
CA GLU A 83 12.82 1.64 9.66
C GLU A 83 11.66 1.65 10.65
N GLN A 84 11.17 2.85 10.99
CA GLN A 84 10.00 3.01 11.86
C GLN A 84 8.75 2.43 11.22
N MET A 85 8.59 2.57 9.90
CA MET A 85 7.51 2.00 9.12
C MET A 85 7.54 0.47 9.13
N LEU A 86 8.70 -0.14 8.86
CA LEU A 86 8.87 -1.60 8.90
C LEU A 86 8.56 -2.15 10.29
N LYS A 87 9.07 -1.50 11.35
CA LYS A 87 8.75 -1.86 12.74
C LYS A 87 7.25 -1.68 13.02
N GLY A 88 6.71 -0.52 12.68
CA GLY A 88 5.36 -0.08 13.02
C GLY A 88 4.26 -0.94 12.42
N TYR A 89 4.48 -1.44 11.21
CA TYR A 89 3.57 -2.35 10.52
C TYR A 89 3.99 -3.83 10.65
N LYS A 90 4.97 -4.14 11.51
CA LYS A 90 5.48 -5.51 11.74
C LYS A 90 5.89 -6.22 10.44
N ILE A 91 6.44 -5.48 9.48
CA ILE A 91 6.81 -6.03 8.16
C ILE A 91 8.08 -6.87 8.29
N ASN A 92 7.95 -8.16 7.98
CA ASN A 92 9.07 -9.07 7.83
C ASN A 92 9.52 -9.12 6.36
N LEU A 93 10.71 -8.59 6.05
CA LEU A 93 11.20 -8.51 4.67
C LEU A 93 11.56 -9.86 4.05
N GLN A 94 11.98 -10.86 4.85
CA GLN A 94 12.19 -12.21 4.33
C GLN A 94 10.88 -12.79 3.78
N HIS A 95 9.79 -12.64 4.54
CA HIS A 95 8.46 -13.06 4.11
C HIS A 95 7.99 -12.24 2.90
N ALA A 96 8.01 -10.90 3.01
CA ALA A 96 7.48 -10.00 1.99
C ALA A 96 8.21 -10.10 0.64
N LEU A 97 9.51 -10.44 0.63
CA LEU A 97 10.33 -10.60 -0.58
C LEU A 97 10.52 -12.07 -0.99
N GLY A 98 10.05 -13.03 -0.18
CA GLY A 98 10.32 -14.46 -0.38
C GLY A 98 11.81 -14.80 -0.33
N SER A 99 12.59 -14.09 0.50
CA SER A 99 14.05 -14.20 0.56
C SER A 99 14.52 -14.94 1.81
N ARG A 100 15.58 -15.74 1.67
CA ARG A 100 16.28 -16.40 2.79
C ARG A 100 17.44 -15.56 3.35
N LEU A 101 17.72 -14.40 2.77
CA LEU A 101 18.81 -13.53 3.23
C LEU A 101 18.54 -13.00 4.65
N PRO A 102 19.58 -12.74 5.46
CA PRO A 102 19.42 -12.14 6.78
C PRO A 102 18.65 -10.81 6.74
N ASN A 103 17.73 -10.60 7.69
CA ASN A 103 16.90 -9.40 7.76
C ASN A 103 17.71 -8.09 7.83
N ALA A 104 18.89 -8.09 8.46
CA ALA A 104 19.74 -6.90 8.52
C ALA A 104 20.19 -6.43 7.11
N LEU A 105 20.58 -7.37 6.25
CA LEU A 105 20.98 -7.08 4.88
C LEU A 105 19.76 -6.64 4.05
N LEU A 106 18.64 -7.36 4.17
CA LEU A 106 17.39 -6.99 3.48
C LEU A 106 16.92 -5.61 3.88
N ASN A 107 16.95 -5.27 5.17
CA ASN A 107 16.59 -3.95 5.68
C ASN A 107 17.47 -2.85 5.07
N PHE A 108 18.78 -3.08 4.97
CA PHE A 108 19.69 -2.10 4.37
C PHE A 108 19.39 -1.85 2.88
N PHE A 109 19.29 -2.92 2.08
CA PHE A 109 18.99 -2.80 0.64
C PHE A 109 17.59 -2.24 0.39
N PHE A 110 16.60 -2.73 1.14
CA PHE A 110 15.21 -2.27 1.04
C PHE A 110 15.12 -0.80 1.38
N LYS A 111 15.70 -0.35 2.50
CA LYS A 111 15.74 1.07 2.86
C LYS A 111 16.35 1.91 1.75
N PHE A 112 17.51 1.51 1.23
CA PHE A 112 18.17 2.27 0.18
C PHE A 112 17.31 2.39 -1.10
N GLN A 113 16.76 1.27 -1.58
CA GLN A 113 15.92 1.24 -2.78
C GLN A 113 14.57 1.93 -2.58
N PHE A 114 13.86 1.59 -1.51
CA PHE A 114 12.54 2.11 -1.19
C PHE A 114 12.59 3.62 -0.93
N SER A 115 13.54 4.09 -0.13
CA SER A 115 13.67 5.52 0.13
C SER A 115 14.05 6.30 -1.13
N ARG A 116 14.97 5.79 -1.96
CA ARG A 116 15.38 6.47 -3.20
C ARG A 116 14.26 6.52 -4.25
N LYS A 117 13.65 5.37 -4.57
CA LYS A 117 12.55 5.29 -5.56
C LYS A 117 11.32 6.06 -5.06
N GLY A 118 10.99 5.91 -3.78
CA GLY A 118 9.90 6.63 -3.16
C GLY A 118 10.10 8.14 -3.18
N ALA A 119 11.29 8.64 -2.79
CA ALA A 119 11.57 10.08 -2.81
C ALA A 119 11.44 10.68 -4.22
N LYS A 120 11.87 9.95 -5.27
CA LYS A 120 11.63 10.34 -6.67
C LYS A 120 10.13 10.49 -6.97
N LYS A 121 9.30 9.52 -6.55
CA LYS A 121 7.84 9.55 -6.76
C LYS A 121 7.16 10.70 -6.01
N VAL A 122 7.47 10.88 -4.73
CA VAL A 122 6.91 11.97 -3.91
C VAL A 122 7.31 13.33 -4.46
N LYS A 123 8.55 13.47 -4.98
CA LYS A 123 8.97 14.69 -5.68
C LYS A 123 8.20 14.90 -6.98
N ALA A 124 8.00 13.85 -7.79
CA ALA A 124 7.26 13.94 -9.04
C ALA A 124 5.77 14.29 -8.85
N GLN A 125 5.16 13.85 -7.75
CA GLN A 125 3.79 14.23 -7.40
C GLN A 125 3.69 15.70 -6.93
N GLY A 126 4.80 16.34 -6.56
CA GLY A 126 4.87 17.74 -6.13
C GLY A 126 5.07 17.89 -4.62
N LEU A 127 4.62 16.95 -3.79
CA LEU A 127 4.76 17.04 -2.33
C LEU A 127 6.22 17.05 -1.86
N GLY A 128 7.12 16.42 -2.61
CA GLY A 128 8.53 16.27 -2.23
C GLY A 128 9.38 17.53 -2.27
N VAL A 129 8.85 18.67 -2.74
CA VAL A 129 9.56 19.96 -2.69
C VAL A 129 9.38 20.70 -1.37
N HIS A 130 8.42 20.28 -0.54
CA HIS A 130 8.09 20.91 0.74
C HIS A 130 8.95 20.37 1.89
N LYS A 131 9.03 21.16 2.96
CA LYS A 131 9.70 20.77 4.20
C LYS A 131 8.91 19.66 4.93
N PRO A 132 9.58 18.81 5.72
CA PRO A 132 8.90 17.76 6.48
C PRO A 132 7.72 18.27 7.32
N GLU A 133 7.87 19.42 7.97
CA GLU A 133 6.85 20.01 8.86
C GLU A 133 5.65 20.53 8.07
N GLU A 134 5.87 21.07 6.86
CA GLU A 134 4.81 21.53 5.96
C GLU A 134 4.00 20.34 5.44
N ILE A 135 4.68 19.26 5.06
CA ILE A 135 4.03 18.01 4.60
C ILE A 135 3.17 17.42 5.72
N GLU A 136 3.65 17.42 6.95
CA GLU A 136 2.88 16.94 8.09
C GLU A 136 1.64 17.82 8.34
N GLU A 137 1.79 19.15 8.28
CA GLU A 137 0.68 20.09 8.42
C GLU A 137 -0.40 19.92 7.35
N PHE A 138 -0.01 19.57 6.11
CA PHE A 138 -0.97 19.21 5.07
C PHE A 138 -1.81 17.99 5.45
N GLY A 139 -1.18 16.94 5.98
CA GLY A 139 -1.91 15.77 6.49
C GLY A 139 -2.84 16.10 7.65
N ARG A 140 -2.40 16.96 8.59
CA ARG A 140 -3.22 17.42 9.71
C ARG A 140 -4.47 18.16 9.24
N LYS A 141 -4.34 19.01 8.21
CA LYS A 141 -5.47 19.73 7.60
C LYS A 141 -6.46 18.78 6.94
N ASP A 142 -5.99 17.82 6.15
CA ASP A 142 -6.86 16.81 5.52
C ASP A 142 -7.65 16.01 6.57
N LEU A 143 -6.97 15.58 7.64
CA LEU A 143 -7.61 14.89 8.76
C LEU A 143 -8.67 15.78 9.43
N LYS A 144 -8.39 17.07 9.59
CA LYS A 144 -9.36 18.01 10.16
C LYS A 144 -10.59 18.17 9.28
N VAL A 145 -10.42 18.30 7.96
CA VAL A 145 -11.53 18.38 6.99
C VAL A 145 -12.40 17.13 7.05
N LEU A 146 -11.80 15.94 7.07
CA LEU A 146 -12.55 14.68 7.20
C LEU A 146 -13.29 14.60 8.55
N SER A 147 -12.62 15.00 9.64
CA SER A 147 -13.23 15.03 10.97
C SER A 147 -14.44 15.97 11.03
N GLU A 148 -14.36 17.15 10.43
CA GLU A 148 -15.46 18.11 10.34
C GLU A 148 -16.61 17.60 9.46
N LEU A 149 -16.29 16.96 8.33
CA LEU A 149 -17.30 16.36 7.46
C LEU A 149 -18.03 15.21 8.14
N LEU A 150 -17.30 14.36 8.87
CA LEU A 150 -17.89 13.25 9.63
C LEU A 150 -18.76 13.78 10.77
N ALA A 151 -18.31 14.82 11.47
CA ALA A 151 -18.97 15.39 12.65
C ALA A 151 -19.35 14.29 13.65
N ASP A 152 -20.61 14.24 14.06
CA ASP A 152 -21.16 13.26 15.02
C ASP A 152 -21.77 12.02 14.34
N LYS A 153 -21.68 11.93 13.00
CA LYS A 153 -22.26 10.82 12.24
C LYS A 153 -21.43 9.54 12.39
N PRO A 154 -22.06 8.35 12.33
CA PRO A 154 -21.30 7.10 12.34
C PRO A 154 -20.49 6.90 11.04
N PHE A 155 -21.03 7.34 9.89
CA PHE A 155 -20.38 7.35 8.58
C PHE A 155 -20.56 8.70 7.89
N PHE A 156 -19.78 9.00 6.84
CA PHE A 156 -19.71 10.37 6.29
C PHE A 156 -21.06 10.95 5.84
N PHE A 157 -21.99 10.10 5.38
CA PHE A 157 -23.30 10.54 4.87
C PHE A 157 -24.51 10.00 5.66
N GLY A 158 -24.31 9.37 6.82
CA GLY A 158 -25.40 8.89 7.66
C GLY A 158 -25.07 7.59 8.39
N ASP A 159 -26.06 6.71 8.48
CA ASP A 159 -26.02 5.48 9.28
C ASP A 159 -25.38 4.28 8.57
N GLU A 160 -25.28 4.32 7.24
CA GLU A 160 -24.67 3.26 6.44
C GLU A 160 -23.38 3.74 5.75
N PRO A 161 -22.34 2.89 5.64
CA PRO A 161 -21.10 3.23 4.98
C PRO A 161 -21.29 3.31 3.47
N THR A 162 -20.56 4.25 2.88
CA THR A 162 -20.53 4.55 1.44
C THR A 162 -19.15 4.27 0.86
N THR A 163 -18.96 4.47 -0.43
CA THR A 163 -17.63 4.37 -1.06
C THR A 163 -16.60 5.26 -0.36
N LEU A 164 -16.98 6.47 0.06
CA LEU A 164 -16.10 7.39 0.77
C LEU A 164 -15.61 6.77 2.10
N ASP A 165 -16.48 6.09 2.83
CA ASP A 165 -16.12 5.44 4.09
C ASP A 165 -15.08 4.33 3.89
N CYS A 166 -15.23 3.51 2.85
CA CYS A 166 -14.27 2.47 2.48
C CYS A 166 -12.91 3.06 2.09
N VAL A 167 -12.89 4.11 1.26
CA VAL A 167 -11.65 4.78 0.84
C VAL A 167 -10.97 5.44 2.02
N ALA A 168 -11.73 6.17 2.86
CA ALA A 168 -11.21 6.80 4.06
C ALA A 168 -10.60 5.78 5.02
N PHE A 169 -11.28 4.65 5.27
CA PHE A 169 -10.73 3.57 6.08
C PHE A 169 -9.37 3.08 5.54
N SER A 170 -9.24 2.87 4.23
CA SER A 170 -8.00 2.38 3.63
C SER A 170 -6.78 3.28 3.90
N VAL A 171 -6.98 4.59 4.04
CA VAL A 171 -5.92 5.57 4.32
C VAL A 171 -5.77 5.78 5.83
N LEU A 172 -6.85 6.02 6.55
CA LEU A 172 -6.85 6.32 7.98
C LEU A 172 -6.39 5.13 8.83
N ALA A 173 -6.69 3.89 8.42
CA ALA A 173 -6.21 2.69 9.09
C ALA A 173 -4.67 2.60 9.08
N GLN A 174 -4.01 3.06 8.01
CA GLN A 174 -2.54 3.11 7.93
C GLN A 174 -1.95 4.09 8.95
N ILE A 175 -2.71 5.12 9.33
CA ILE A 175 -2.31 6.10 10.34
C ILE A 175 -2.60 5.56 11.75
N HIS A 176 -3.80 5.02 11.96
CA HIS A 176 -4.28 4.66 13.28
C HIS A 176 -3.66 3.37 13.83
N PHE A 177 -3.52 2.33 13.01
CA PHE A 177 -3.12 0.99 13.47
C PHE A 177 -1.61 0.72 13.42
N ILE A 178 -0.78 1.72 13.12
CA ILE A 178 0.66 1.57 13.32
C ILE A 178 0.95 1.38 14.82
N LEU A 179 1.94 0.56 15.18
CA LEU A 179 2.31 0.30 16.58
C LEU A 179 2.55 1.59 17.40
N ASP A 180 2.06 1.61 18.65
CA ASP A 180 2.17 2.77 19.56
C ASP A 180 3.62 3.15 19.91
N GLU A 181 4.58 2.22 19.82
CA GLU A 181 5.99 2.52 20.06
C GLU A 181 6.65 3.31 18.91
N VAL A 182 5.94 3.51 17.80
CA VAL A 182 6.39 4.31 16.67
C VAL A 182 5.79 5.70 16.75
N LYS A 183 6.65 6.70 16.97
CA LYS A 183 6.25 8.10 16.90
C LYS A 183 5.80 8.44 15.49
N TYR A 184 4.56 8.90 15.38
CA TYR A 184 3.96 9.32 14.13
C TYR A 184 3.00 10.48 14.38
N GLY A 185 3.42 11.70 14.02
CA GLY A 185 2.67 12.92 14.36
C GLY A 185 1.24 12.95 13.80
N LEU A 186 0.96 12.31 12.67
CA LEU A 186 -0.43 12.20 12.18
C LEU A 186 -1.30 11.27 13.03
N LYS A 187 -0.72 10.21 13.61
CA LYS A 187 -1.45 9.34 14.54
C LYS A 187 -1.81 10.10 15.81
N GLU A 188 -0.82 10.75 16.40
CA GLU A 188 -0.98 11.57 17.61
C GLU A 188 -2.03 12.66 17.38
N PHE A 189 -1.91 13.41 16.27
CA PHE A 189 -2.88 14.44 15.90
C PHE A 189 -4.29 13.88 15.70
N MET A 190 -4.44 12.75 14.99
CA MET A 190 -5.74 12.12 14.78
C MET A 190 -6.39 11.68 16.09
N GLN A 191 -5.62 11.14 17.04
CA GLN A 191 -6.11 10.72 18.35
C GLN A 191 -6.55 11.92 19.21
N GLU A 192 -5.77 13.00 19.20
CA GLU A 192 -6.01 14.17 20.06
C GLU A 192 -7.07 15.13 19.48
N ASN A 193 -7.10 15.32 18.16
CA ASN A 193 -7.85 16.40 17.51
C ASN A 193 -8.97 15.89 16.59
N CYS A 194 -8.96 14.61 16.24
CA CYS A 194 -9.94 13.97 15.37
C CYS A 194 -10.45 12.62 15.94
N PRO A 195 -10.84 12.54 17.23
CA PRO A 195 -11.23 11.26 17.84
C PRO A 195 -12.46 10.61 17.17
N ASN A 196 -13.29 11.39 16.49
CA ASN A 196 -14.40 10.85 15.69
C ASN A 196 -13.91 10.02 14.49
N LEU A 197 -12.76 10.35 13.89
CA LEU A 197 -12.13 9.54 12.84
C LEU A 197 -11.56 8.24 13.40
N VAL A 198 -11.03 8.24 14.64
CA VAL A 198 -10.63 7.01 15.32
C VAL A 198 -11.85 6.09 15.49
N GLY A 199 -12.97 6.65 15.96
CA GLY A 199 -14.22 5.90 16.06
C GLY A 199 -14.73 5.37 14.72
N HIS A 200 -14.61 6.15 13.65
CA HIS A 200 -14.97 5.73 12.28
C HIS A 200 -14.17 4.52 11.81
N VAL A 201 -12.84 4.58 11.95
CA VAL A 201 -11.96 3.47 11.58
C VAL A 201 -12.30 2.21 12.38
N SER A 202 -12.55 2.33 13.69
CA SER A 202 -12.95 1.20 14.52
C SER A 202 -14.27 0.57 14.08
N ARG A 203 -15.29 1.39 13.76
CA ARG A 203 -16.59 0.88 13.27
C ARG A 203 -16.48 0.09 11.97
N ILE A 204 -15.68 0.57 11.02
CA ILE A 204 -15.46 -0.15 9.76
C ILE A 204 -14.65 -1.43 10.00
N LYS A 205 -13.61 -1.37 10.87
CA LYS A 205 -12.85 -2.55 11.28
C LYS A 205 -13.78 -3.64 11.82
N GLU A 206 -14.60 -3.30 12.81
CA GLU A 206 -15.52 -4.23 13.47
C GLU A 206 -16.58 -4.80 12.51
N ARG A 207 -17.05 -4.00 11.56
CA ARG A 207 -18.07 -4.42 10.58
C ARG A 207 -17.51 -5.34 9.51
N CYS A 208 -16.28 -5.10 9.04
CA CYS A 208 -15.73 -5.76 7.85
C CYS A 208 -14.65 -6.80 8.14
N PHE A 209 -14.02 -6.77 9.32
CA PHE A 209 -12.86 -7.61 9.66
C PHE A 209 -13.06 -8.29 11.02
N PRO A 210 -13.98 -9.26 11.13
CA PRO A 210 -14.24 -9.97 12.39
C PRO A 210 -13.05 -10.80 12.89
N ASP A 211 -12.08 -11.08 12.01
CA ASP A 211 -10.84 -11.83 12.25
C ASP A 211 -9.59 -10.92 12.23
N TRP A 212 -9.76 -9.60 12.43
CA TRP A 212 -8.68 -8.62 12.39
C TRP A 212 -7.48 -8.98 13.26
N GLU A 213 -7.72 -9.34 14.52
CA GLU A 213 -6.66 -9.69 15.46
C GLU A 213 -5.88 -10.92 14.99
N ASP A 214 -6.56 -11.90 14.38
CA ASP A 214 -5.97 -13.11 13.84
C ASP A 214 -5.12 -12.81 12.60
N ILE A 215 -5.63 -12.03 11.64
CA ILE A 215 -4.89 -11.61 10.44
C ILE A 215 -3.65 -10.82 10.85
N CYS A 216 -3.77 -9.86 11.77
CA CYS A 216 -2.65 -9.03 12.20
C CYS A 216 -1.60 -9.77 13.04
N THR A 217 -1.99 -10.83 13.76
CA THR A 217 -1.07 -11.62 14.60
C THR A 217 -0.38 -12.72 13.80
N LYS A 218 -1.15 -13.47 13.01
CA LYS A 218 -0.65 -14.59 12.19
C LYS A 218 -0.01 -14.11 10.89
N LEU A 219 -0.28 -12.87 10.48
CA LEU A 219 0.07 -12.33 9.15
C LEU A 219 -0.43 -13.24 8.02
N ASP A 220 -1.59 -13.84 8.26
CA ASP A 220 -2.21 -14.84 7.42
C ASP A 220 -3.36 -14.20 6.66
N LEU A 221 -3.16 -14.02 5.35
CA LEU A 221 -4.15 -13.36 4.49
C LEU A 221 -5.44 -14.17 4.31
N ASN A 222 -5.46 -15.43 4.73
CA ASN A 222 -6.61 -16.32 4.61
C ASN A 222 -6.97 -16.99 5.94
N ALA A 223 -6.88 -16.24 7.06
CA ALA A 223 -7.15 -16.77 8.39
C ALA A 223 -8.57 -17.37 8.53
N HIS A 224 -9.52 -16.89 7.72
CA HIS A 224 -10.90 -17.39 7.63
C HIS A 224 -11.04 -18.74 6.92
N ILE A 225 -10.04 -19.17 6.15
CA ILE A 225 -10.08 -20.44 5.41
C ILE A 225 -9.55 -21.57 6.32
N PRO A 226 -10.34 -22.63 6.61
CA PRO A 226 -9.87 -23.76 7.40
C PRO A 226 -8.62 -24.39 6.77
N LYS A 227 -7.53 -24.42 7.54
CA LYS A 227 -6.27 -25.07 7.10
C LYS A 227 -6.31 -26.55 7.45
N PRO A 228 -5.83 -27.45 6.57
CA PRO A 228 -5.65 -28.85 6.92
C PRO A 228 -4.69 -28.97 8.12
N GLU A 229 -4.98 -29.89 9.04
CA GLU A 229 -4.11 -30.15 10.19
C GLU A 229 -2.69 -30.46 9.71
N PRO A 230 -1.64 -29.87 10.33
CA PRO A 230 -0.28 -30.14 9.92
C PRO A 230 0.04 -31.62 10.14
N GLU A 231 0.29 -32.35 9.04
CA GLU A 231 0.78 -33.72 9.10
C GLU A 231 2.07 -33.77 9.94
N THR A 232 2.05 -34.51 11.04
CA THR A 232 3.25 -34.83 11.82
C THR A 232 4.17 -35.69 10.95
N LYS A 233 5.10 -35.05 10.25
CA LYS A 233 6.18 -35.75 9.55
C LYS A 233 7.14 -36.34 10.59
N GLU A 234 7.01 -37.62 10.84
CA GLU A 234 8.07 -38.43 11.45
C GLU A 234 9.33 -38.36 10.58
N ASN A 235 10.45 -38.05 11.21
CA ASN A 235 11.77 -37.96 10.59
C ASN A 235 12.14 -39.25 9.86
N LYS A 236 12.42 -39.16 8.56
CA LYS A 236 13.41 -39.99 7.89
C LYS A 236 14.35 -39.10 7.09
N GLU A 237 15.50 -38.84 7.70
CA GLU A 237 16.68 -38.32 7.03
C GLU A 237 17.19 -39.32 5.99
N GLY A 238 17.70 -38.81 4.86
CA GLY A 238 18.62 -39.57 4.01
C GLY A 238 18.49 -39.29 2.51
N ALA A 239 19.41 -38.47 2.01
CA ALA A 239 19.85 -38.34 0.62
C ALA A 239 18.89 -37.68 -0.39
N ASP A 240 18.89 -36.34 -0.44
CA ASP A 240 18.62 -35.60 -1.69
C ASP A 240 19.14 -34.14 -1.67
N THR A 241 20.21 -33.87 -0.92
CA THR A 241 20.69 -32.49 -0.66
C THR A 241 21.74 -31.96 -1.63
N GLU A 242 22.23 -32.73 -2.60
CA GLU A 242 23.33 -32.28 -3.47
C GLU A 242 22.90 -31.77 -4.85
N LYS A 243 21.73 -32.18 -5.39
CA LYS A 243 21.30 -31.73 -6.73
C LYS A 243 20.51 -30.43 -6.74
N THR A 244 19.80 -30.10 -5.66
CA THR A 244 18.98 -28.87 -5.56
C THR A 244 19.84 -27.63 -5.32
N ALA A 245 21.00 -27.78 -4.66
CA ALA A 245 21.87 -26.65 -4.30
C ALA A 245 22.65 -26.06 -5.49
N GLU A 246 22.96 -26.85 -6.52
CA GLU A 246 23.61 -26.34 -7.75
C GLU A 246 22.61 -25.74 -8.74
N GLN A 247 21.35 -26.21 -8.74
CA GLN A 247 20.29 -25.65 -9.57
C GLN A 247 19.82 -24.29 -9.05
N ASP A 248 19.62 -24.16 -7.73
CA ASP A 248 19.19 -22.90 -7.09
C ASP A 248 20.26 -21.80 -7.14
N LYS A 249 21.56 -22.14 -7.08
CA LYS A 249 22.66 -21.17 -7.25
C LYS A 249 22.71 -20.62 -8.68
N ASN A 250 22.52 -21.47 -9.68
CA ASN A 250 22.51 -21.05 -11.08
C ASN A 250 21.30 -20.18 -11.45
N GLU A 251 20.13 -20.40 -10.83
CA GLU A 251 18.96 -19.53 -11.04
C GLU A 251 19.11 -18.18 -10.35
N SER A 252 19.63 -18.15 -9.13
CA SER A 252 19.86 -16.89 -8.40
C SER A 252 20.97 -16.02 -9.00
N GLU A 253 22.03 -16.61 -9.57
CA GLU A 253 23.04 -15.86 -10.34
C GLU A 253 22.49 -15.32 -11.67
N LYS A 254 21.65 -16.08 -12.38
CA LYS A 254 20.98 -15.62 -13.61
C LYS A 254 19.96 -14.51 -13.36
N GLU A 255 19.26 -14.52 -12.22
CA GLU A 255 18.35 -13.42 -11.85
C GLU A 255 19.10 -12.13 -11.50
N LEU A 256 20.24 -12.23 -10.80
CA LEU A 256 21.12 -11.07 -10.50
C LEU A 256 21.72 -10.44 -11.76
N GLU A 257 22.06 -11.24 -12.77
CA GLU A 257 22.51 -10.72 -14.07
C GLU A 257 21.37 -10.04 -14.85
N LYS A 258 20.16 -10.56 -14.76
CA LYS A 258 18.98 -10.01 -15.45
C LYS A 258 18.56 -8.66 -14.85
N ASP A 259 18.56 -8.54 -13.52
CA ASP A 259 18.31 -7.26 -12.85
C ASP A 259 19.40 -6.22 -13.14
N ASN A 260 20.68 -6.62 -13.18
CA ASN A 260 21.77 -5.74 -13.61
C ASN A 260 21.66 -5.32 -15.09
N SER A 261 21.14 -6.20 -15.95
CA SER A 261 20.93 -5.90 -17.37
C SER A 261 19.79 -4.89 -17.58
N ASN A 262 18.68 -5.04 -16.86
CA ASN A 262 17.60 -4.05 -16.85
C ASN A 262 18.07 -2.71 -16.27
N GLU A 263 18.88 -2.71 -15.20
CA GLU A 263 19.45 -1.48 -14.63
C GLU A 263 20.39 -0.76 -15.61
N LYS A 264 21.15 -1.50 -16.44
CA LYS A 264 21.98 -0.91 -17.51
C LYS A 264 21.15 -0.29 -18.63
N THR A 265 20.02 -0.91 -18.98
CA THR A 265 19.11 -0.41 -20.01
C THR A 265 18.40 0.85 -19.53
N GLU A 266 17.86 0.85 -18.31
CA GLU A 266 17.23 2.03 -17.68
C GLU A 266 18.22 3.19 -17.50
N LYS A 267 19.48 2.92 -17.10
CA LYS A 267 20.54 3.95 -17.03
C LYS A 267 20.92 4.52 -18.40
N LYS A 268 20.76 3.75 -19.48
CA LYS A 268 21.06 4.19 -20.84
C LYS A 268 19.93 5.07 -21.37
N GLU A 269 18.68 4.73 -21.07
CA GLU A 269 17.50 5.58 -21.36
C GLU A 269 17.56 6.89 -20.56
N GLU A 270 17.83 6.86 -19.24
CA GLU A 270 17.96 8.06 -18.38
C GLU A 270 19.14 8.97 -18.79
N LYS A 271 20.19 8.41 -19.41
CA LYS A 271 21.28 9.20 -20.02
C LYS A 271 20.88 9.85 -21.34
N THR A 272 20.03 9.19 -22.12
CA THR A 272 19.60 9.69 -23.44
C THR A 272 18.63 10.85 -23.25
N GLU A 273 17.66 10.71 -22.32
CA GLU A 273 16.74 11.79 -21.95
C GLU A 273 17.46 13.03 -21.41
N LYS A 274 18.49 12.85 -20.55
CA LYS A 274 19.28 13.99 -20.05
C LYS A 274 20.10 14.71 -21.11
N VAL A 275 20.54 13.99 -22.15
CA VAL A 275 21.27 14.60 -23.27
C VAL A 275 20.31 15.39 -24.15
N GLU A 276 19.09 14.89 -24.37
CA GLU A 276 18.04 15.61 -25.10
C GLU A 276 17.57 16.86 -24.33
N GLU A 277 17.32 16.74 -23.02
CA GLU A 277 16.88 17.86 -22.18
C GLU A 277 17.95 18.97 -22.07
N ASN A 278 19.24 18.62 -22.09
CA ASN A 278 20.32 19.60 -22.10
C ASN A 278 20.46 20.28 -23.47
N LYS A 279 20.21 19.55 -24.56
CA LYS A 279 20.28 20.09 -25.92
C LYS A 279 19.14 21.07 -26.20
N GLU A 280 17.93 20.80 -25.70
CA GLU A 280 16.80 21.73 -25.74
C GLU A 280 17.06 23.00 -24.90
N LYS A 281 17.74 22.88 -23.76
CA LYS A 281 18.12 24.03 -22.93
C LYS A 281 19.20 24.90 -23.56
N GLU A 282 20.17 24.32 -24.27
CA GLU A 282 21.17 25.08 -25.04
C GLU A 282 20.55 25.79 -26.25
N GLU A 283 19.63 25.15 -26.97
CA GLU A 283 18.92 25.78 -28.09
C GLU A 283 17.96 26.90 -27.65
N ALA A 284 17.37 26.79 -26.46
CA ALA A 284 16.54 27.84 -25.87
C ALA A 284 17.35 29.05 -25.35
N ALA A 285 18.63 28.85 -24.99
CA ALA A 285 19.53 29.91 -24.52
C ALA A 285 20.24 30.67 -25.66
N ALA A 286 20.14 30.18 -26.90
CA ALA A 286 20.78 30.74 -28.09
C ALA A 286 19.82 31.59 -28.97
N LYS A 287 18.60 31.87 -28.51
CA LYS A 287 17.62 32.78 -29.12
C LYS A 287 17.37 33.99 -28.23
#